data_AF-A0A853IHV7-F1
#
_entry.id   AF-A0A853IHV7-F1
#
_cell.length_a   1.000
_cell.length_b   1.000
_cell.length_c   1.000
_cell.angle_alpha   90.00
_cell.angle_beta   90.00
_cell.angle_gamma   90.00
#
_symmetry.space_group_name_H-M   'P 1'
#
loop_
_entity.id
_entity.type
_entity.pdbx_description
1 polymer ?
#
loop_
_entity_poly.entity_id
_entity_poly.type
_entity_poly.pdbx_seq_one_letter_code
_entity_poly.pdbx_strand_id
1 'polypeptide(L)' 'AIRIRKSSLFHKTLNGAKVGSELMSVIHTALQNGINPIDYLTVLQQHQEQVKQDPFAWLPWNYQQTLLSITTQEASLAA' A
#
# COMPACT_ATOMS: atom_id res chain seq x y z
N ALA A 1 -16.48 2.74 -9.30
CA ALA A 1 -16.58 4.09 -8.71
C ALA A 1 -16.49 4.00 -7.19
N ILE A 2 -15.55 4.71 -6.56
CA ILE A 2 -15.40 4.75 -5.09
C ILE A 2 -16.62 5.46 -4.50
N ARG A 3 -17.43 4.76 -3.71
CA ARG A 3 -18.64 5.31 -3.10
C ARG A 3 -18.39 5.60 -1.62
N ILE A 4 -18.26 6.89 -1.30
CA ILE A 4 -18.08 7.35 0.08
C ILE A 4 -19.46 7.52 0.72
N ARG A 5 -19.66 7.01 1.95
CA ARG A 5 -20.88 7.31 2.72
C ARG A 5 -20.86 8.79 3.09
N LYS A 6 -21.99 9.49 3.01
CA LYS A 6 -22.07 10.93 3.37
C LYS A 6 -21.54 11.23 4.78
N SER A 7 -21.69 10.29 5.72
CA SER A 7 -21.17 10.40 7.08
C SER A 7 -19.65 10.17 7.21
N SER A 8 -18.96 9.76 6.15
CA SER A 8 -17.51 9.53 6.16
C SER A 8 -16.72 10.78 5.76
N LEU A 9 -17.39 11.87 5.36
CA LEU A 9 -16.75 13.13 4.97
C LEU A 9 -16.34 13.98 6.18
N PHE A 10 -16.65 13.55 7.40
CA PHE A 10 -16.30 14.25 8.64
C PHE A 10 -14.85 13.98 9.04
N HIS A 11 -13.91 14.68 8.41
CA HIS A 11 -12.51 14.72 8.84
C HIS A 11 -12.25 15.95 9.73
N LYS A 12 -11.46 15.79 10.80
CA LYS A 12 -11.11 16.87 11.74
C LYS A 12 -10.25 17.96 11.09
N THR A 13 -9.40 17.60 10.12
CA THR A 13 -8.49 18.51 9.43
C THR A 13 -8.46 18.21 7.93
N LEU A 14 -8.08 19.20 7.12
CA LEU A 14 -7.89 19.03 5.67
C LEU A 14 -6.85 17.93 5.36
N ASN A 15 -5.77 17.87 6.15
CA ASN A 15 -4.76 16.82 6.00
C ASN A 15 -5.35 15.41 6.23
N GLY A 16 -6.22 15.26 7.23
CA GLY A 16 -6.91 14.00 7.48
C GLY A 16 -7.84 13.58 6.34
N ALA A 17 -8.51 14.54 5.70
CA ALA A 17 -9.32 14.28 4.51
C ALA A 17 -8.47 13.83 3.32
N LYS A 18 -7.32 14.49 3.11
CA LYS A 18 -6.37 14.15 2.04
C LYS A 18 -5.85 12.72 2.21
N VAL A 19 -5.26 12.40 3.37
CA VAL A 19 -4.73 11.06 3.65
C VAL A 19 -5.81 9.99 3.55
N GLY A 20 -7.02 10.27 4.06
CA GLY A 20 -8.16 9.35 3.92
C GLY A 20 -8.52 9.08 2.46
N SER A 21 -8.54 10.10 1.61
CA SER A 21 -8.83 9.94 0.19
C SER A 21 -7.75 9.15 -0.56
N GLU A 22 -6.47 9.36 -0.22
CA GLU A 22 -5.34 8.62 -0.78
C GLU A 22 -5.39 7.14 -0.38
N LEU A 23 -5.59 6.84 0.90
CA LEU A 23 -5.75 5.46 1.39
C LEU A 23 -6.94 4.75 0.72
N MET A 24 -8.07 5.45 0.56
CA MET A 24 -9.24 4.89 -0.11
C MET A 24 -8.96 4.52 -1.56
N SER A 25 -8.20 5.37 -2.28
CA SER A 25 -7.79 5.10 -3.66
C SER A 25 -6.88 3.87 -3.76
N VAL A 26 -5.89 3.77 -2.86
CA VAL A 26 -4.95 2.64 -2.82
C VAL A 26 -5.66 1.33 -2.48
N ILE A 27 -6.51 1.32 -1.44
CA ILE A 27 -7.30 0.15 -1.04
C ILE A 27 -8.20 -0.30 -2.20
N HIS A 28 -8.88 0.64 -2.85
CA HIS A 28 -9.74 0.30 -3.99
C HIS A 28 -8.93 -0.31 -5.13
N THR A 29 -7.75 0.24 -5.42
CA THR A 29 -6.87 -0.28 -6.47
C THR A 29 -6.39 -1.70 -6.18
N ALA A 30 -6.00 -2.00 -4.93
CA ALA A 30 -5.64 -3.35 -4.51
C ALA A 30 -6.82 -4.33 -4.68
N LEU A 31 -8.02 -3.94 -4.23
CA LEU A 31 -9.23 -4.74 -4.38
C LEU A 31 -9.60 -5.01 -5.85
N GLN A 32 -9.46 -4.02 -6.73
CA GLN A 32 -9.72 -4.19 -8.18
C GLN A 32 -8.76 -5.19 -8.84
N ASN A 33 -7.55 -5.33 -8.29
CA ASN A 33 -6.55 -6.28 -8.77
C ASN A 33 -6.62 -7.64 -8.02
N GLY A 34 -7.64 -7.88 -7.20
CA GLY A 34 -7.83 -9.14 -6.47
C GLY A 34 -6.86 -9.36 -5.31
N ILE A 35 -6.16 -8.31 -4.87
CA ILE A 35 -5.18 -8.37 -3.80
C ILE A 35 -5.83 -8.02 -2.47
N ASN A 36 -5.40 -8.70 -1.41
CA ASN A 36 -5.83 -8.38 -0.05
C ASN A 36 -5.25 -7.02 0.37
N PRO A 37 -6.09 -5.99 0.59
CA PRO A 37 -5.59 -4.64 0.92
C PRO A 37 -4.95 -4.56 2.31
N ILE A 38 -5.35 -5.41 3.26
CA ILE A 38 -4.75 -5.41 4.61
C ILE A 38 -3.33 -5.97 4.55
N ASP A 39 -3.14 -7.08 3.83
CA ASP A 39 -1.82 -7.67 3.59
C ASP A 39 -0.90 -6.67 2.90
N TYR A 40 -1.36 -6.12 1.78
CA TYR A 40 -0.62 -5.12 1.01
C TYR A 40 -0.21 -3.90 1.85
N LEU A 41 -1.13 -3.30 2.59
CA LEU A 41 -0.83 -2.14 3.44
C LEU A 41 0.12 -2.49 4.60
N THR A 42 0.03 -3.70 5.14
CA THR A 42 0.95 -4.19 6.17
C THR A 42 2.36 -4.27 5.62
N VAL A 43 2.53 -4.86 4.44
CA VAL A 43 3.82 -4.97 3.76
C VAL A 43 4.40 -3.60 3.44
N LEU A 44 3.60 -2.66 2.93
CA LEU A 44 4.05 -1.29 2.68
C LEU A 44 4.56 -0.59 3.95
N GLN A 45 3.91 -0.81 5.10
CA GLN A 45 4.36 -0.23 6.37
C GLN A 45 5.65 -0.87 6.89
N GLN A 46 5.82 -2.18 6.71
CA GLN A 46 7.04 -2.88 7.10
C GLN A 46 8.26 -2.43 6.29
N HIS A 47 8.06 -2.14 5.00
CA HIS A 47 9.11 -1.73 4.06
C HIS A 47 9.04 -0.24 3.69
N GLN A 48 8.61 0.62 4.63
CA GLN A 48 8.35 2.03 4.37
C GLN A 48 9.53 2.78 3.71
N GLU A 49 10.77 2.44 4.04
CA GLU A 49 11.95 3.11 3.50
C GLU A 49 12.19 2.71 2.04
N GLN A 50 12.04 1.42 1.72
CA GLN A 50 12.14 0.90 0.35
C GLN A 50 11.00 1.41 -0.53
N VAL A 51 9.79 1.53 0.04
CA VAL A 51 8.62 2.11 -0.65
C VAL A 51 8.85 3.58 -1.00
N LYS A 52 9.47 4.36 -0.10
CA LYS A 52 9.83 5.76 -0.38
C LYS A 52 10.90 5.89 -1.47
N GLN A 53 11.83 4.94 -1.55
CA GLN A 53 12.91 4.95 -2.54
C GLN A 53 12.42 4.60 -3.95
N ASP A 54 11.57 3.59 -4.08
CA ASP A 54 10.98 3.21 -5.38
C ASP A 54 9.50 2.82 -5.28
N PRO A 55 8.57 3.80 -5.27
CA PRO A 55 7.14 3.53 -5.15
C PRO A 55 6.57 2.64 -6.27
N PHE A 56 7.19 2.61 -7.45
CA PHE A 56 6.67 1.86 -8.60
C PHE A 56 6.89 0.35 -8.46
N ALA A 57 7.94 -0.07 -7.76
CA ALA A 57 8.17 -1.47 -7.41
C ALA A 57 7.17 -2.02 -6.38
N TRP A 58 6.50 -1.13 -5.64
CA TRP A 58 5.59 -1.51 -4.55
C TRP A 58 4.12 -1.35 -4.89
N LEU A 59 3.77 -1.23 -6.17
CA LEU A 59 2.38 -1.22 -6.61
C LEU A 59 1.68 -2.55 -6.28
N PRO A 60 0.33 -2.57 -6.18
CA PRO A 60 -0.40 -3.77 -5.75
C PRO A 60 -0.08 -5.02 -6.58
N TRP A 61 0.20 -4.88 -7.87
CA TRP A 61 0.54 -6.03 -8.74
C TRP A 61 2.02 -6.43 -8.70
N ASN A 62 2.91 -5.60 -8.17
CA ASN A 62 4.37 -5.82 -8.15
C ASN A 62 4.91 -6.19 -6.77
N TYR A 63 4.25 -5.78 -5.68
CA TYR A 63 4.83 -5.84 -4.33
C TYR A 63 5.27 -7.25 -3.90
N GLN A 64 4.56 -8.30 -4.34
CA GLN A 64 4.91 -9.68 -4.00
C GLN A 64 6.24 -10.09 -4.64
N GLN A 65 6.49 -9.69 -5.90
CA GLN A 65 7.75 -9.98 -6.58
C GLN A 65 8.91 -9.21 -5.93
N THR A 66 8.66 -7.95 -5.57
CA THR A 66 9.61 -7.12 -4.83
C THR A 66 9.94 -7.74 -3.47
N LEU A 67 8.94 -8.21 -2.74
CA LEU A 67 9.13 -8.88 -1.45
C LEU A 67 9.95 -10.17 -1.59
N LEU A 68 9.65 -11.02 -2.58
CA LEU A 68 10.44 -12.23 -2.87
C LEU A 68 11.89 -11.89 -3.21
N SER A 69 12.12 -10.82 -3.97
CA SER A 69 13.46 -10.37 -4.34
C SER A 69 14.25 -9.94 -3.12
N ILE A 70 13.64 -9.17 -2.23
CA ILE A 70 14.25 -8.71 -0.97
C ILE A 70 14.56 -9.91 -0.06
N THR A 71 13.59 -10.80 0.16
CA THR A 71 13.80 -12.01 0.98
C THR A 71 14.91 -12.90 0.42
N THR A 72 15.00 -13.02 -0.90
CA THR A 72 16.07 -13.79 -1.56
C THR A 72 17.44 -13.13 -1.37
N GLN A 73 17.51 -11.80 -1.47
CA GLN A 73 18.75 -11.05 -1.21
C GLN A 73 19.21 -11.20 0.24
N GLU A 74 18.31 -11.08 1.21
CA GLU A 74 18.61 -11.28 2.63
C GLU A 74 19.12 -12.70 2.92
N ALA A 75 18.49 -13.73 2.33
CA ALA A 75 18.93 -15.11 2.48
C ALA A 75 20.32 -15.36 1.90
N SER A 76 20.68 -14.70 0.79
CA SER A 76 22.01 -14.82 0.17
C SER A 76 23.14 -14.11 0.93
N LEU A 77 22.81 -13.08 1.71
CA LEU A 77 23.77 -12.33 2.55
C LEU A 77 24.03 -13.02 3.89
N ALA A 78 23.12 -13.90 4.33
CA ALA A 78 23.22 -14.66 5.57
C ALA A 78 23.92 -16.02 5.41
N ALA A 79 24.19 -16.45 4.17
CA ALA A 79 24.89 -17.70 3.82
C ALA A 79 26.38 -17.46 3.57
#